data_AF-A0A4U5TRV8-F1
#
_entry.id   AF-A0A4U5TRV8-F1
#
_cell.length_a   1.000
_cell.length_b   1.000
_cell.length_c   1.000
_cell.angle_alpha   90.00
_cell.angle_beta   90.00
_cell.angle_gamma   90.00
#
_symmetry.space_group_name_H-M   'P 1'
#
loop_
_entity.id
_entity.type
_entity.pdbx_description
1 polymer ?
#
loop_
_entity_poly.entity_id
_entity_poly.type
_entity_poly.pdbx_seq_one_letter_code
_entity_poly.pdbx_strand_id
1 'polypeptide(L)'
;MKKYSTHTELKVVNEAVSTYVTKDIKPMFDINNFSFSDFINDKILVIKSIRKGLSYQLFKTIMLFSPFSEEEWAEYLNISQKSLQRYKKAKDFHFKPIHSEKILEIAEVTAFGKEVFDNNSQFHDWLNTPSLAFNNLTPAELLKDSYGKALVMDELNRIDQGIFA
;
A
#
# COMPACT_ATOMS: atom_id res chain seq x y z
N MET A 1 4.42 -19.36 14.74
CA MET A 1 5.67 -18.60 14.51
C MET A 1 5.55 -17.39 13.56
N LYS A 2 4.41 -17.14 12.88
CA LYS A 2 4.29 -16.09 11.84
C LYS A 2 3.80 -14.69 12.28
N LYS A 3 3.18 -14.52 13.46
CA LYS A 3 2.74 -13.19 13.98
C LYS A 3 3.90 -12.20 14.20
N TYR A 4 5.13 -12.67 14.39
CA TYR A 4 6.29 -11.79 14.57
C TYR A 4 6.75 -11.09 13.27
N SER A 5 6.48 -11.68 12.09
CA SER A 5 6.88 -11.07 10.79
C SER A 5 6.03 -9.86 10.45
N THR A 6 4.71 -9.95 10.63
CA THR A 6 3.76 -8.88 10.33
C THR A 6 3.98 -7.64 11.19
N HIS A 7 4.19 -7.83 12.50
CA HIS A 7 4.53 -6.72 13.41
C HIS A 7 5.86 -6.05 13.04
N THR A 8 6.85 -6.82 12.57
CA THR A 8 8.14 -6.28 12.15
C THR A 8 8.02 -5.50 10.84
N GLU A 9 7.29 -6.04 9.86
CA GLU A 9 7.05 -5.40 8.57
C GLU A 9 6.27 -4.07 8.72
N LEU A 10 5.19 -4.05 9.53
CA LEU A 10 4.43 -2.83 9.81
C LEU A 10 5.27 -1.76 10.52
N LYS A 11 6.17 -2.17 11.43
CA LYS A 11 7.08 -1.23 12.09
C LYS A 11 7.99 -0.52 11.09
N VAL A 12 8.53 -1.24 10.11
CA VAL A 12 9.38 -0.65 9.06
C VAL A 12 8.59 0.35 8.20
N VAL A 13 7.32 0.07 7.89
CA VAL A 13 6.44 1.01 7.18
C VAL A 13 6.19 2.26 8.03
N ASN A 14 5.88 2.11 9.33
CA ASN A 14 5.67 3.24 10.25
C ASN A 14 6.89 4.16 10.32
N GLU A 15 8.09 3.59 10.41
CA GLU A 15 9.35 4.35 10.42
C GLU A 15 9.59 5.08 9.09
N ALA A 16 9.34 4.41 7.96
CA ALA A 16 9.53 5.00 6.63
C ALA A 16 8.56 6.16 6.38
N VAL A 17 7.31 6.02 6.80
CA VAL A 17 6.27 7.05 6.69
C VAL A 17 6.60 8.24 7.59
N SER A 18 6.99 8.00 8.85
CA SER A 18 7.45 9.06 9.76
C SER A 18 8.64 9.84 9.20
N THR A 19 9.61 9.14 8.62
CA THR A 19 10.79 9.75 7.98
C THR A 19 10.39 10.60 6.78
N TYR A 20 9.51 10.11 5.92
CA TYR A 20 9.02 10.86 4.77
C TYR A 20 8.22 12.10 5.19
N VAL A 21 7.30 11.97 6.16
CA VAL A 21 6.50 13.10 6.62
C VAL A 21 7.38 14.19 7.22
N THR A 22 8.33 13.84 8.08
CA THR A 22 9.26 14.82 8.66
C THR A 22 10.14 15.46 7.59
N LYS A 23 10.76 14.68 6.72
CA LYS A 23 11.70 15.22 5.73
C LYS A 23 11.01 16.06 4.64
N ASP A 24 9.90 15.57 4.09
CA ASP A 24 9.39 16.03 2.80
C ASP A 24 8.08 16.82 2.89
N ILE A 25 7.33 16.71 4.00
CA ILE A 25 5.98 17.29 4.13
C ILE A 25 5.85 18.29 5.28
N LYS A 26 6.31 17.91 6.48
CA LYS A 26 6.14 18.68 7.72
C LYS A 26 7.38 18.55 8.63
N PRO A 27 8.45 19.32 8.38
CA PRO A 27 9.73 19.25 9.11
C PRO A 27 9.68 19.53 10.61
N MET A 28 8.63 20.20 11.10
CA MET A 28 8.43 20.50 12.52
C MET A 28 7.31 19.63 13.13
N PHE A 29 7.07 18.43 12.61
CA PHE A 29 6.09 17.49 13.14
C PHE A 29 6.71 16.61 14.23
N ASP A 30 6.09 16.57 15.41
CA ASP A 30 6.44 15.58 16.43
C ASP A 30 5.90 14.21 16.00
N ILE A 31 6.82 13.28 15.71
CA ILE A 31 6.53 11.93 15.22
C ILE A 31 6.57 10.86 16.31
N ASN A 32 6.65 11.23 17.58
CA ASN A 32 6.63 10.24 18.65
C ASN A 32 5.36 9.36 18.51
N ASN A 33 5.57 8.08 18.16
CA ASN A 33 4.55 7.07 17.86
C ASN A 33 3.68 7.30 16.61
N PHE A 34 4.14 8.07 15.62
CA PHE A 34 3.40 8.22 14.36
C PHE A 34 3.42 6.92 13.53
N SER A 35 2.25 6.36 13.24
CA SER A 35 2.08 5.13 12.48
C SER A 35 1.58 5.38 11.06
N PHE A 36 1.62 4.34 10.22
CA PHE A 36 1.00 4.35 8.90
C PHE A 36 -0.52 4.56 8.98
N SER A 37 -1.18 4.01 10.01
CA SER A 37 -2.61 4.21 10.23
C SER A 37 -2.92 5.69 10.52
N ASP A 38 -2.13 6.34 11.38
CA ASP A 38 -2.26 7.78 11.65
C ASP A 38 -2.09 8.61 10.37
N PHE A 39 -1.11 8.23 9.53
CA PHE A 39 -0.89 8.87 8.24
C PHE A 39 -2.09 8.75 7.30
N ILE A 40 -2.64 7.54 7.11
CA ILE A 40 -3.78 7.31 6.20
C ILE A 40 -5.08 7.94 6.72
N ASN A 41 -5.23 8.06 8.04
CA ASN A 41 -6.40 8.68 8.67
C ASN A 41 -6.36 10.21 8.59
N ASP A 42 -5.18 10.84 8.54
CA ASP A 42 -5.05 12.27 8.23
C ASP A 42 -5.15 12.52 6.71
N LYS A 43 -6.38 12.69 6.22
CA LYS A 43 -6.65 12.91 4.79
C LYS A 43 -5.98 14.15 4.22
N ILE A 44 -5.77 15.21 5.03
CA ILE A 44 -5.06 16.41 4.57
C ILE A 44 -3.58 16.11 4.36
N LEU A 45 -2.98 15.33 5.26
CA LEU A 45 -1.59 14.89 5.12
C LEU A 45 -1.43 13.99 3.89
N VAL A 46 -2.30 13.00 3.70
CA VAL A 46 -2.32 12.15 2.49
C VAL A 46 -2.39 12.98 1.22
N ILE A 47 -3.32 13.93 1.12
CA ILE A 47 -3.47 14.80 -0.05
C ILE A 47 -2.19 15.59 -0.31
N LYS A 48 -1.55 16.13 0.73
CA LYS A 48 -0.27 16.85 0.61
C LYS A 48 0.84 15.94 0.09
N SER A 49 0.93 14.72 0.61
CA SER A 49 1.90 13.70 0.19
C SER A 49 1.71 13.28 -1.26
N ILE A 50 0.47 13.06 -1.70
CA ILE A 50 0.14 12.77 -3.10
C ILE A 50 0.60 13.92 -4.00
N ARG A 51 0.23 15.17 -3.66
CA ARG A 51 0.58 16.36 -4.46
C ARG A 51 2.08 16.61 -4.53
N LYS A 52 2.80 16.36 -3.42
CA LYS A 52 4.27 16.45 -3.34
C LYS A 52 4.93 15.34 -4.16
N GLY A 53 4.32 14.17 -4.20
CA GLY A 53 4.89 12.93 -4.71
C GLY A 53 5.54 12.12 -3.59
N LEU A 54 5.37 10.80 -3.60
CA LEU A 54 6.08 9.91 -2.68
C LEU A 54 7.53 9.75 -3.10
N SER A 55 8.44 9.70 -2.13
CA SER A 55 9.84 9.37 -2.40
C SER A 55 9.98 7.90 -2.81
N TYR A 56 10.99 7.57 -3.62
CA TYR A 56 11.28 6.17 -3.97
C TYR A 56 11.56 5.32 -2.73
N GLN A 57 12.17 5.90 -1.69
CA GLN A 57 12.48 5.17 -0.47
C GLN A 57 11.22 4.72 0.27
N LEU A 58 10.20 5.59 0.36
CA LEU A 58 8.92 5.21 0.96
C LEU A 58 8.20 4.16 0.10
N PHE A 59 8.16 4.36 -1.22
CA PHE A 59 7.61 3.36 -2.15
C PHE A 59 8.28 1.99 -1.99
N LYS A 60 9.61 1.94 -1.91
CA LYS A 60 10.36 0.68 -1.75
C LYS A 60 9.93 -0.06 -0.48
N THR A 61 9.74 0.66 0.62
CA THR A 61 9.26 0.06 1.87
C THR A 61 7.83 -0.48 1.72
N ILE A 62 6.93 0.29 1.10
CA ILE A 62 5.55 -0.15 0.82
C ILE A 62 5.54 -1.38 -0.09
N MET A 63 6.37 -1.40 -1.14
CA MET A 63 6.50 -2.51 -2.07
C MET A 63 6.95 -3.78 -1.36
N LEU A 64 7.97 -3.71 -0.49
CA LEU A 64 8.44 -4.85 0.31
C LEU A 64 7.43 -5.33 1.36
N PHE A 65 6.58 -4.41 1.84
CA PHE A 65 5.48 -4.74 2.73
C PHE A 65 4.32 -5.41 1.98
N SER A 66 4.10 -5.08 0.71
CA SER A 66 3.01 -5.61 -0.10
C SER A 66 3.30 -7.03 -0.62
N PRO A 67 2.27 -7.85 -0.87
CA PRO A 67 2.41 -9.19 -1.43
C PRO A 67 2.59 -9.19 -2.96
N PHE A 68 2.96 -8.06 -3.58
CA PHE A 68 3.05 -7.90 -5.03
C PHE A 68 4.51 -7.82 -5.50
N SER A 69 4.76 -8.39 -6.67
CA SER A 69 6.03 -8.36 -7.39
C SER A 69 6.35 -6.97 -7.98
N GLU A 70 7.61 -6.76 -8.37
CA GLU A 70 8.01 -5.49 -9.01
C GLU A 70 7.32 -5.32 -10.37
N GLU A 71 7.03 -6.44 -11.04
CA GLU A 71 6.28 -6.52 -12.28
C GLU A 71 4.84 -6.04 -12.11
N GLU A 72 4.13 -6.56 -11.10
CA GLU A 72 2.77 -6.12 -10.78
C GLU A 72 2.72 -4.65 -10.39
N TRP A 73 3.69 -4.16 -9.60
CA TRP A 73 3.80 -2.73 -9.30
C TRP A 73 4.01 -1.88 -10.55
N ALA A 74 4.79 -2.34 -11.51
CA ALA A 74 4.95 -1.63 -12.78
C ALA A 74 3.60 -1.56 -13.54
N GLU A 75 2.82 -2.64 -13.54
CA GLU A 75 1.47 -2.68 -14.11
C GLU A 75 0.49 -1.74 -13.40
N TYR A 76 0.39 -1.81 -12.07
CA TYR A 76 -0.50 -0.95 -11.28
C TYR A 76 -0.19 0.53 -11.48
N LEU A 77 1.09 0.88 -11.56
CA LEU A 77 1.52 2.26 -11.78
C LEU A 77 1.46 2.68 -13.25
N ASN A 78 1.12 1.76 -14.16
CA ASN A 78 1.12 1.95 -15.61
C ASN A 78 2.44 2.54 -16.13
N ILE A 79 3.55 1.94 -15.71
CA ILE A 79 4.91 2.29 -16.14
C ILE A 79 5.67 1.04 -16.56
N SER A 80 6.71 1.18 -17.36
CA SER A 80 7.58 0.04 -17.67
C SER A 80 8.46 -0.33 -16.46
N GLN A 81 8.77 -1.63 -16.31
CA GLN A 81 9.78 -2.11 -15.34
C GLN A 81 11.12 -1.37 -15.50
N LYS A 82 11.52 -1.07 -16.75
CA LYS A 82 12.71 -0.24 -17.04
C LYS A 82 12.64 1.15 -16.40
N SER A 83 11.45 1.76 -16.34
CA SER A 83 11.25 3.04 -15.66
C SER A 83 11.36 2.89 -14.16
N LEU A 84 10.79 1.83 -13.58
CA LEU A 84 10.89 1.55 -12.15
C LEU A 84 12.36 1.33 -11.71
N GLN A 85 13.13 0.60 -12.52
CA GLN A 85 14.57 0.41 -12.33
C GLN A 85 15.37 1.71 -12.48
N ARG A 86 14.95 2.61 -13.37
CA ARG A 86 15.56 3.95 -13.48
C ARG A 86 15.26 4.81 -12.25
N TYR A 87 14.03 4.77 -11.74
CA TYR A 87 13.62 5.50 -10.54
C TYR A 87 14.42 5.05 -9.31
N LYS A 88 14.66 3.74 -9.18
CA LYS A 88 15.51 3.15 -8.14
C LYS A 88 16.93 3.72 -8.09
N LYS A 89 17.49 4.06 -9.25
CA LYS A 89 18.87 4.58 -9.39
C LYS A 89 18.93 6.12 -9.33
N ALA A 90 17.80 6.78 -9.52
CA ALA A 90 17.74 8.23 -9.51
C ALA A 90 17.86 8.76 -8.07
N LYS A 91 18.74 9.74 -7.88
CA LYS A 91 18.89 10.43 -6.59
C LYS A 91 17.65 11.28 -6.33
N ASP A 92 17.10 11.18 -5.12
CA ASP A 92 15.96 11.97 -4.64
C ASP A 92 14.70 11.89 -5.54
N PHE A 93 14.48 10.73 -6.18
CA PHE A 93 13.32 10.52 -7.05
C PHE A 93 11.99 10.59 -6.26
N HIS A 94 11.04 11.31 -6.83
CA HIS A 94 9.67 11.38 -6.35
C HIS A 94 8.70 10.96 -7.46
N PHE A 95 7.72 10.15 -7.10
CA PHE A 95 6.66 9.73 -8.00
C PHE A 95 5.73 10.90 -8.34
N LYS A 96 5.17 10.87 -9.56
CA LYS A 96 4.09 11.81 -9.93
C LYS A 96 2.88 11.61 -9.02
N PRO A 97 1.99 12.62 -8.88
CA PRO A 97 0.80 12.50 -8.03
C PRO A 97 -0.06 11.27 -8.34
N ILE A 98 -0.33 10.98 -9.60
CA ILE A 98 -1.14 9.81 -9.99
C ILE A 98 -0.53 8.47 -9.54
N HIS A 99 0.80 8.33 -9.63
CA HIS A 99 1.48 7.14 -9.16
C HIS A 99 1.52 7.10 -7.63
N SER A 100 1.71 8.26 -6.99
CA SER A 100 1.73 8.40 -5.53
C SER A 100 0.39 8.01 -4.91
N GLU A 101 -0.71 8.45 -5.51
CA GLU A 101 -2.07 8.06 -5.13
C GLU A 101 -2.26 6.54 -5.24
N LYS A 102 -1.93 5.94 -6.39
CA LYS A 102 -2.03 4.48 -6.58
C LYS A 102 -1.17 3.69 -5.58
N ILE A 103 0.04 4.16 -5.26
CA ILE A 103 0.89 3.54 -4.22
C ILE A 103 0.18 3.54 -2.87
N LEU A 104 -0.42 4.66 -2.47
CA LEU A 104 -1.14 4.75 -1.19
C LEU A 104 -2.42 3.92 -1.19
N GLU A 105 -3.16 3.86 -2.31
CA GLU A 105 -4.34 2.99 -2.43
C GLU A 105 -4.00 1.52 -2.18
N ILE A 106 -2.93 1.01 -2.80
CA ILE A 106 -2.49 -0.38 -2.64
C ILE A 106 -1.93 -0.60 -1.23
N ALA A 107 -1.22 0.38 -0.67
CA ALA A 107 -0.71 0.32 0.69
C ALA A 107 -1.84 0.22 1.73
N GLU A 108 -2.93 0.97 1.55
CA GLU A 108 -4.13 0.93 2.40
C GLU A 108 -4.80 -0.45 2.34
N VAL A 109 -5.02 -1.00 1.14
CA VAL A 109 -5.55 -2.37 0.97
C VAL A 109 -4.64 -3.41 1.62
N THR A 110 -3.32 -3.28 1.44
CA THR A 110 -2.34 -4.22 2.02
C THR A 110 -2.38 -4.18 3.54
N ALA A 111 -2.40 -2.98 4.13
CA ALA A 111 -2.42 -2.82 5.58
C ALA A 111 -3.69 -3.43 6.16
N PHE A 112 -4.86 -3.07 5.62
CA PHE A 112 -6.13 -3.59 6.10
C PHE A 112 -6.25 -5.10 5.87
N GLY A 113 -5.86 -5.59 4.69
CA GLY A 113 -5.86 -7.02 4.40
C GLY A 113 -5.00 -7.82 5.36
N LYS A 114 -3.81 -7.34 5.74
CA LYS A 114 -2.98 -8.01 6.76
C LYS A 114 -3.54 -7.93 8.19
N GLU A 115 -4.42 -6.98 8.48
CA GLU A 115 -5.15 -6.92 9.75
C GLU A 115 -6.30 -7.93 9.76
N VAL A 116 -7.08 -7.98 8.68
CA VAL A 116 -8.20 -8.93 8.49
C VAL A 116 -7.71 -10.37 8.45
N PHE A 117 -6.61 -10.63 7.73
CA PHE A 117 -6.01 -11.94 7.61
C PHE A 117 -4.82 -12.06 8.58
N ASP A 118 -4.98 -12.82 9.66
CA ASP A 118 -3.94 -13.15 10.66
C ASP A 118 -2.63 -13.75 10.09
N ASN A 119 -2.62 -14.14 8.80
CA ASN A 119 -1.50 -14.76 8.11
C ASN A 119 -1.31 -14.17 6.70
N ASN A 120 -0.14 -13.57 6.45
CA ASN A 120 0.25 -13.05 5.13
C ASN A 120 0.01 -14.02 3.97
N SER A 121 0.19 -15.34 4.19
CA SER A 121 -0.08 -16.35 3.17
C SER A 121 -1.56 -16.41 2.81
N GLN A 122 -2.46 -16.34 3.79
CA GLN A 122 -3.89 -16.39 3.53
C GLN A 122 -4.35 -15.14 2.79
N PHE A 123 -3.83 -13.96 3.16
CA PHE A 123 -4.10 -12.74 2.43
C PHE A 123 -3.61 -12.82 0.98
N HIS A 124 -2.38 -13.30 0.77
CA HIS A 124 -1.82 -13.50 -0.56
C HIS A 124 -2.66 -14.49 -1.39
N ASP A 125 -3.06 -15.62 -0.80
CA ASP A 125 -3.88 -16.61 -1.49
C ASP A 125 -5.25 -16.04 -1.86
N TRP A 126 -5.87 -15.27 -0.94
CA TRP A 126 -7.12 -14.57 -1.20
C TRP A 126 -7.00 -13.56 -2.34
N LEU A 127 -5.95 -12.74 -2.35
CA LEU A 127 -5.68 -11.77 -3.43
C LEU A 127 -5.59 -12.40 -4.81
N ASN A 128 -5.14 -13.66 -4.88
CA ASN A 128 -4.92 -14.40 -6.12
C ASN A 128 -6.02 -15.42 -6.43
N THR A 129 -7.07 -15.51 -5.61
CA THR A 129 -8.16 -16.45 -5.80
C THR A 129 -9.33 -15.75 -6.51
N PRO A 130 -9.79 -16.25 -7.68
CA PRO A 130 -11.00 -15.75 -8.32
C PRO A 130 -12.20 -15.85 -7.39
N SER A 131 -12.98 -14.77 -7.29
CA SER A 131 -14.18 -14.74 -6.44
C SER A 131 -15.45 -14.57 -7.26
N LEU A 132 -16.50 -15.33 -6.92
CA LEU A 132 -17.83 -15.14 -7.49
C LEU A 132 -18.39 -13.74 -7.19
N ALA A 133 -18.05 -13.18 -6.01
CA ALA A 133 -18.43 -11.82 -5.64
C ALA A 133 -17.84 -10.77 -6.60
N PHE A 134 -16.75 -11.11 -7.29
CA PHE A 134 -16.05 -10.28 -8.26
C PHE A 134 -16.20 -10.77 -9.69
N ASN A 135 -17.26 -11.52 -9.99
CA ASN A 135 -17.52 -12.06 -11.32
C ASN A 135 -16.31 -12.87 -11.87
N ASN A 136 -15.71 -13.69 -11.01
CA ASN A 136 -14.51 -14.51 -11.26
C ASN A 136 -13.21 -13.73 -11.53
N LEU A 137 -13.16 -12.45 -11.22
CA LEU A 137 -11.89 -11.72 -11.11
C LEU A 137 -11.23 -11.98 -9.76
N THR A 138 -9.91 -11.88 -9.72
CA THR A 138 -9.16 -11.89 -8.46
C THR A 138 -9.15 -10.50 -7.83
N PRO A 139 -9.07 -10.39 -6.48
CA PRO A 139 -8.90 -9.10 -5.84
C PRO A 139 -7.68 -8.32 -6.37
N ALA A 140 -6.56 -9.00 -6.66
CA ALA A 140 -5.35 -8.36 -7.21
C ALA A 140 -5.59 -7.71 -8.59
N GLU A 141 -6.41 -8.32 -9.45
CA GLU A 141 -6.76 -7.73 -10.76
C GLU A 141 -7.58 -6.44 -10.61
N LEU A 142 -8.45 -6.37 -9.59
CA LEU A 142 -9.29 -5.22 -9.32
C LEU A 142 -8.51 -3.99 -8.80
N LEU A 143 -7.31 -4.17 -8.24
CA LEU A 143 -6.52 -3.05 -7.69
C LEU A 143 -5.97 -2.05 -8.73
N LYS A 144 -6.18 -2.33 -10.03
CA LYS A 144 -5.73 -1.49 -11.14
C LYS A 144 -6.36 -0.09 -11.12
N ASP A 145 -7.56 0.06 -10.60
CA ASP A 145 -8.28 1.34 -10.52
C ASP A 145 -8.97 1.54 -9.17
N SER A 146 -9.50 2.74 -8.95
CA SER A 146 -10.10 3.13 -7.67
C SER A 146 -11.46 2.46 -7.41
N TYR A 147 -12.20 2.07 -8.45
CA TYR A 147 -13.47 1.37 -8.31
C TYR A 147 -13.24 -0.08 -7.88
N GLY A 148 -12.31 -0.77 -8.52
CA GLY A 148 -11.92 -2.11 -8.11
C GLY A 148 -11.30 -2.13 -6.71
N LYS A 149 -10.48 -1.12 -6.35
CA LYS A 149 -10.02 -0.93 -4.96
C LYS A 149 -11.19 -0.81 -3.97
N ALA A 150 -12.22 -0.03 -4.28
CA ALA A 150 -13.39 0.09 -3.41
C ALA A 150 -14.09 -1.26 -3.19
N LEU A 151 -14.29 -2.05 -4.25
CA LEU A 151 -14.85 -3.40 -4.16
C LEU A 151 -14.00 -4.33 -3.27
N VAL A 152 -12.68 -4.27 -3.41
CA VAL A 152 -11.76 -5.06 -2.59
C VAL A 152 -11.84 -4.65 -1.12
N MET A 153 -11.89 -3.35 -0.82
CA MET A 153 -12.04 -2.85 0.55
C MET A 153 -13.38 -3.25 1.16
N ASP A 154 -14.47 -3.18 0.39
CA ASP A 154 -15.81 -3.60 0.85
C ASP A 154 -15.82 -5.09 1.21
N GLU A 155 -15.18 -5.93 0.40
CA GLU A 155 -15.09 -7.37 0.69
C GLU A 155 -14.20 -7.67 1.89
N LEU A 156 -13.07 -6.96 2.05
CA LEU A 156 -12.25 -7.07 3.25
C LEU A 156 -13.05 -6.71 4.52
N ASN A 157 -13.87 -5.67 4.47
CA ASN A 157 -14.75 -5.30 5.58
C ASN A 157 -15.79 -6.39 5.87
N ARG A 158 -16.36 -7.03 4.85
CA ARG A 158 -17.29 -8.15 5.04
C ARG A 158 -16.60 -9.34 5.73
N ILE A 159 -15.39 -9.68 5.30
CA ILE A 159 -14.59 -10.76 5.87
C ILE A 159 -14.24 -10.47 7.33
N ASP A 160 -13.84 -9.23 7.65
CA ASP A 160 -13.54 -8.79 9.03
C ASP A 160 -14.74 -8.98 9.97
N GLN A 161 -15.95 -8.75 9.47
CA GLN A 161 -17.21 -8.95 10.21
C GLN A 161 -17.70 -10.41 10.20
N GLY A 162 -16.92 -11.35 9.65
CA GLY A 162 -17.27 -12.78 9.57
C GLY A 162 -18.33 -13.11 8.52
N ILE A 163 -18.57 -12.22 7.55
CA ILE A 163 -19.53 -12.41 6.47
C ILE A 163 -18.78 -12.92 5.23
N PHE A 164 -19.00 -14.20 4.90
CA PHE A 164 -18.45 -14.82 3.69
C PHE A 164 -19.50 -14.79 2.57
N ALA A 165 -19.12 -14.41 1.35
CA ALA A 165 -19.96 -14.53 0.13
C ALA A 165 -19.61 -15.81 -0.63
#